data_AF-A0AAW5TWP4-F1
#
_entry.id   AF-A0AAW5TWP4-F1
#
_cell.length_a   1.000
_cell.length_b   1.000
_cell.length_c   1.000
_cell.angle_alpha   90.00
_cell.angle_beta   90.00
_cell.angle_gamma   90.00
#
_symmetry.space_group_name_H-M   'P 1'
#
loop_
_entity.id
_entity.type
_entity.pdbx_description
1 polymer ?
#
loop_
_entity_poly.entity_id
_entity_poly.type
_entity_poly.pdbx_seq_one_letter_code
_entity_poly.pdbx_strand_id
1 'polypeptide(L)'
;MNLSIHDSVLLFEKQTRHVDLTVLQNGTFYPKYKSLRSDAVRAVRKAKILESINTSEALDIYQQAYNKYSELELLIDTTAPDVHWARVHFTVRRALQVLLWILSAVASGIISIVLADLF
;
A
#
# COMPACT_ATOMS: atom_id res chain seq x y z
N MET A 1 -16.60 -6.47 16.49
CA MET A 1 -15.36 -5.97 15.87
C MET A 1 -15.78 -5.11 14.69
N ASN A 2 -15.33 -3.85 14.63
CA ASN A 2 -15.88 -2.85 13.71
C ASN A 2 -15.60 -3.26 12.25
N LEU A 3 -16.63 -3.67 11.50
CA LEU A 3 -16.50 -4.10 10.11
C LEU A 3 -15.87 -3.00 9.24
N SER A 4 -16.13 -1.73 9.56
CA SER A 4 -15.63 -0.59 8.80
C SER A 4 -14.10 -0.52 8.73
N ILE A 5 -13.42 -0.76 9.86
CA ILE A 5 -11.95 -0.68 9.92
C ILE A 5 -11.31 -1.89 9.22
N HIS A 6 -11.97 -3.04 9.29
CA HIS A 6 -11.52 -4.21 8.54
C HIS A 6 -11.64 -3.98 7.03
N ASP A 7 -12.74 -3.39 6.58
CA ASP A 7 -12.99 -3.11 5.17
C ASP A 7 -12.05 -2.01 4.62
N SER A 8 -11.74 -0.98 5.41
CA SER A 8 -10.77 0.06 5.00
C SER A 8 -9.37 -0.50 4.81
N VAL A 9 -8.92 -1.37 5.72
CA VAL A 9 -7.64 -2.10 5.59
C VAL A 9 -7.64 -3.00 4.34
N LEU A 10 -8.74 -3.72 4.08
CA LEU A 10 -8.84 -4.63 2.94
C LEU A 10 -8.85 -3.87 1.60
N LEU A 11 -9.56 -2.74 1.54
CA LEU A 11 -9.53 -1.81 0.41
C LEU A 11 -8.12 -1.27 0.18
N PHE A 12 -7.43 -0.85 1.24
CA PHE A 12 -6.05 -0.37 1.16
C PHE A 12 -5.12 -1.45 0.59
N GLU A 13 -5.21 -2.69 1.06
CA GLU A 13 -4.39 -3.81 0.56
C GLU A 13 -4.68 -4.12 -0.91
N LYS A 14 -5.96 -4.08 -1.30
CA LYS A 14 -6.35 -4.29 -2.70
C LYS A 14 -5.80 -3.18 -3.60
N GLN A 15 -5.86 -1.93 -3.15
CA GLN A 15 -5.36 -0.78 -3.89
C GLN A 15 -3.83 -0.76 -3.99
N THR A 16 -3.13 -1.22 -2.97
CA THR A 16 -1.66 -1.12 -2.88
C THR A 16 -0.92 -2.39 -3.31
N ARG A 17 -1.65 -3.43 -3.75
CA ARG A 17 -1.10 -4.73 -4.16
C ARG A 17 0.10 -4.68 -5.12
N HIS A 18 0.12 -3.71 -6.03
CA HIS A 18 1.16 -3.55 -7.06
C HIS A 18 2.03 -2.31 -6.85
N VAL A 19 1.89 -1.64 -5.71
CA VAL A 19 2.67 -0.46 -5.36
C VAL A 19 3.76 -0.89 -4.39
N ASP A 20 4.99 -0.47 -4.65
CA ASP A 20 6.07 -0.68 -3.69
C ASP A 20 5.91 0.28 -2.50
N LEU A 21 5.33 -0.24 -1.42
CA LEU A 21 5.10 0.49 -0.18
C LEU A 21 6.40 0.80 0.58
N THR A 22 7.53 0.19 0.20
CA THR A 22 8.84 0.48 0.83
C THR A 22 9.42 1.82 0.39
N VAL A 23 8.87 2.43 -0.66
CA VAL A 23 9.27 3.76 -1.12
C VAL A 23 8.60 4.88 -0.29
N LEU A 24 7.56 4.54 0.47
CA LEU A 24 6.78 5.50 1.25
C LEU A 24 7.44 5.80 2.60
N GLN A 25 7.39 7.07 3.01
CA GLN A 25 7.98 7.57 4.27
C GLN A 25 9.41 7.03 4.53
N ASN A 26 10.27 7.08 3.50
CA ASN A 26 11.64 6.59 3.56
C ASN A 26 11.77 5.12 4.02
N GLY A 27 10.80 4.27 3.67
CA GLY A 27 10.80 2.83 4.00
C GLY A 27 10.31 2.47 5.39
N THR A 28 9.88 3.46 6.19
CA THR A 28 9.38 3.22 7.55
C THR A 28 7.89 2.87 7.61
N PHE A 29 7.14 3.23 6.57
CA PHE A 29 5.69 3.03 6.52
C PHE A 29 5.31 1.55 6.59
N TYR A 30 5.83 0.72 5.69
CA TYR A 30 5.43 -0.68 5.58
C TYR A 30 5.75 -1.52 6.84
N PRO A 31 6.94 -1.39 7.47
CA PRO A 31 7.21 -2.02 8.77
C PRO A 31 6.21 -1.60 9.86
N LYS A 32 5.89 -0.30 9.95
CA LYS A 32 4.98 0.24 10.97
C LYS A 32 3.53 -0.20 10.75
N TYR A 33 3.08 -0.21 9.49
CA TYR A 33 1.78 -0.77 9.11
C TYR A 33 1.66 -2.25 9.52
N LYS A 34 2.68 -3.05 9.20
CA LYS A 34 2.70 -4.49 9.51
C LYS A 34 2.70 -4.75 11.02
N SER A 35 3.46 -3.99 11.79
CA SER A 35 3.49 -4.14 13.26
C SER A 35 2.14 -3.78 13.88
N LEU A 36 1.56 -2.63 13.53
CA LEU A 36 0.26 -2.17 14.05
C LEU A 36 -0.85 -3.17 13.73
N ARG A 37 -0.92 -3.68 12.50
CA ARG A 37 -1.90 -4.70 12.10
C ARG A 37 -1.74 -5.98 12.90
N SER A 38 -0.51 -6.50 13.01
CA SER A 38 -0.21 -7.71 13.78
C SER A 38 -0.62 -7.56 15.24
N ASP A 39 -0.30 -6.42 15.83
CA ASP A 39 -0.56 -6.13 17.24
C ASP A 39 -2.06 -5.96 17.54
N ALA A 40 -2.80 -5.30 16.64
CA ALA A 40 -4.23 -5.14 16.75
C ALA A 40 -4.95 -6.50 16.64
N VAL A 41 -4.56 -7.35 15.68
CA VAL A 41 -5.10 -8.71 15.54
C VAL A 41 -4.79 -9.57 16.78
N ARG A 42 -3.57 -9.48 17.30
CA ARG A 42 -3.16 -10.21 18.50
C ARG A 42 -3.97 -9.77 19.73
N ALA A 43 -4.19 -8.47 19.90
CA ALA A 43 -4.98 -7.92 20.99
C ALA A 43 -6.44 -8.41 20.92
N VAL A 44 -7.07 -8.39 19.76
CA VAL A 44 -8.44 -8.93 19.60
C VAL A 44 -8.52 -10.43 19.91
N ARG A 45 -7.56 -11.23 19.44
CA ARG A 45 -7.53 -12.66 19.75
C ARG A 45 -7.39 -12.90 21.25
N LYS A 46 -6.53 -12.13 21.92
CA LYS A 46 -6.35 -12.20 23.37
C LYS A 46 -7.63 -11.81 24.12
N ALA A 47 -8.29 -10.72 23.70
CA ALA A 47 -9.56 -10.28 24.29
C ALA A 47 -10.65 -11.35 24.17
N LYS A 48 -10.80 -11.97 22.99
CA LYS A 48 -11.77 -13.07 22.77
C LYS A 48 -11.53 -14.28 23.68
N ILE A 49 -10.28 -14.61 23.97
CA ILE A 49 -9.94 -15.73 24.87
C ILE A 49 -10.30 -15.36 26.32
N LEU A 50 -10.05 -14.10 26.71
CA LEU A 50 -10.36 -13.61 28.06
C LEU A 50 -11.86 -13.37 28.30
N GLU A 51 -12.65 -13.18 27.25
CA GLU A 51 -14.07 -12.83 27.33
C GLU A 51 -14.88 -13.84 28.16
N SER A 52 -14.53 -15.12 28.11
CA SER A 52 -15.17 -16.20 28.88
C SER A 52 -14.64 -16.37 30.31
N ILE A 53 -13.54 -15.68 30.67
CA ILE A 53 -12.86 -15.82 31.97
C ILE A 53 -13.05 -14.55 32.80
N ASN A 54 -12.76 -13.39 32.22
CA ASN A 54 -12.83 -12.08 32.86
C ASN A 54 -13.29 -11.02 31.87
N THR A 55 -14.59 -10.73 31.89
CA THR A 55 -15.22 -9.80 30.95
C THR A 55 -14.69 -8.37 31.12
N SER A 56 -14.36 -7.93 32.33
CA SER A 56 -13.83 -6.57 32.56
C SER A 56 -12.47 -6.38 31.90
N GLU A 57 -11.57 -7.34 32.10
CA GLU A 57 -10.23 -7.30 31.50
C GLU A 57 -10.29 -7.50 29.97
N ALA A 58 -11.24 -8.31 29.49
CA ALA A 58 -11.49 -8.45 28.06
C ALA A 58 -11.90 -7.12 27.41
N LEU A 59 -12.76 -6.33 28.07
CA LEU A 59 -13.18 -5.01 27.57
C LEU A 59 -12.00 -4.04 27.46
N ASP A 60 -11.10 -4.01 28.44
CA ASP A 60 -9.88 -3.18 28.38
C ASP A 60 -8.98 -3.58 27.21
N ILE A 61 -8.82 -4.89 26.96
CA ILE A 61 -8.02 -5.37 25.82
C ILE A 61 -8.72 -5.06 24.48
N TYR A 62 -10.06 -5.13 24.43
CA TYR A 62 -10.81 -4.68 23.25
C TYR A 62 -10.62 -3.19 22.98
N GLN A 63 -10.61 -2.35 24.02
CA GLN A 63 -10.33 -0.92 23.89
C GLN A 63 -8.90 -0.68 23.36
N GLN A 64 -7.92 -1.40 23.89
CA GLN A 64 -6.54 -1.32 23.39
C GLN A 64 -6.44 -1.76 21.93
N ALA A 65 -7.14 -2.82 21.54
CA ALA A 65 -7.19 -3.26 20.15
C ALA A 65 -7.82 -2.20 19.23
N TYR A 66 -8.90 -1.57 19.68
CA TYR A 66 -9.57 -0.49 18.96
C TYR A 66 -8.66 0.72 18.76
N ASN A 67 -7.93 1.14 19.79
CA ASN A 67 -6.98 2.24 19.70
C ASN A 67 -5.89 1.94 18.64
N LYS A 68 -5.33 0.72 18.63
CA LYS A 68 -4.34 0.30 17.62
C LYS A 68 -4.91 0.28 16.20
N TYR A 69 -6.17 -0.11 16.04
CA TYR A 69 -6.85 -0.05 14.75
C TYR A 69 -7.08 1.39 14.28
N SER A 70 -7.41 2.30 15.20
CA SER A 70 -7.55 3.73 14.89
C SER A 70 -6.21 4.37 14.51
N GLU A 71 -5.11 3.98 15.18
CA GLU A 71 -3.76 4.40 14.80
C GLU A 71 -3.36 3.88 13.40
N LEU A 72 -3.76 2.65 13.06
CA LEU A 72 -3.55 2.07 11.73
C LEU A 72 -4.32 2.85 10.66
N GLU A 73 -5.58 3.18 10.92
CA GLU A 73 -6.42 3.97 10.01
C GLU A 73 -5.84 5.37 9.79
N LEU A 74 -5.42 6.05 10.85
CA LEU A 74 -4.75 7.34 10.75
C LEU A 74 -3.44 7.26 9.97
N LEU A 75 -2.65 6.19 10.15
CA LEU A 75 -1.43 5.98 9.37
C LEU A 75 -1.74 5.79 7.88
N ILE A 76 -2.82 5.07 7.54
CA ILE A 76 -3.26 4.89 6.16
C ILE A 76 -3.71 6.23 5.58
N ASP A 77 -4.56 6.98 6.28
CA ASP A 77 -5.13 8.25 5.80
C ASP A 77 -4.05 9.32 5.60
N THR A 78 -3.12 9.42 6.53
CA THR A 78 -1.98 10.36 6.42
C THR A 78 -1.06 10.03 5.25
N THR A 79 -0.97 8.76 4.86
CA THR A 79 -0.07 8.31 3.78
C THR A 79 -0.83 8.09 2.45
N ALA A 80 -2.16 8.18 2.44
CA ALA A 80 -2.99 8.07 1.25
C ALA A 80 -2.56 8.99 0.09
N PRO A 81 -2.21 10.28 0.29
CA PRO A 81 -1.73 11.13 -0.80
C PRO A 81 -0.38 10.65 -1.36
N ASP A 82 0.54 10.21 -0.50
CA ASP A 82 1.85 9.71 -0.92
C ASP A 82 1.73 8.40 -1.71
N VAL A 83 0.82 7.51 -1.29
CA VAL A 83 0.48 6.28 -2.02
C VAL A 83 -0.09 6.60 -3.40
N HIS A 84 -0.98 7.60 -3.48
CA HIS A 84 -1.55 8.04 -4.76
C HIS A 84 -0.46 8.59 -5.67
N TRP A 85 0.41 9.46 -5.16
CA TRP A 85 1.55 10.01 -5.89
C TRP A 85 2.50 8.92 -6.39
N ALA A 86 2.87 7.97 -5.52
CA ALA A 86 3.76 6.87 -5.87
C ALA A 86 3.18 6.01 -7.00
N ARG A 87 1.86 5.75 -6.97
CA ARG A 87 1.16 5.01 -8.02
C ARG A 87 1.16 5.78 -9.35
N VAL A 88 0.82 7.06 -9.33
CA VAL A 88 0.79 7.89 -10.54
C VAL A 88 2.19 7.98 -11.15
N HIS A 89 3.21 8.25 -10.33
CA HIS A 89 4.60 8.35 -10.78
C HIS A 89 5.08 7.04 -11.41
N PHE A 90 4.79 5.88 -10.79
CA PHE A 90 5.16 4.58 -11.35
C PHE A 90 4.49 4.31 -12.70
N THR A 91 3.19 4.57 -12.81
CA THR A 91 2.44 4.39 -14.07
C THR A 91 2.94 5.32 -15.16
N VAL A 92 3.15 6.60 -14.85
CA VAL A 92 3.65 7.61 -15.79
C VAL A 92 5.05 7.25 -16.29
N ARG A 93 5.96 6.87 -15.39
CA ARG A 93 7.32 6.45 -15.77
C ARG A 93 7.32 5.25 -16.70
N ARG A 94 6.47 4.25 -16.42
CA ARG A 94 6.35 3.06 -17.27
C ARG A 94 5.75 3.40 -18.64
N ALA A 95 4.73 4.25 -18.69
CA ALA A 95 4.14 4.70 -19.95
C ALA A 95 5.15 5.49 -20.80
N LEU A 96 5.91 6.41 -20.18
CA LEU A 96 6.99 7.15 -20.84
C LEU A 96 8.08 6.22 -21.39
N GLN A 97 8.50 5.21 -20.63
CA GLN A 97 9.49 4.24 -21.11
C GLN A 97 9.01 3.48 -22.35
N VAL A 98 7.75 3.04 -22.37
CA VAL A 98 7.17 2.37 -23.54
C VAL A 98 7.09 3.32 -24.74
N LEU A 99 6.65 4.57 -24.53
CA LEU A 99 6.61 5.58 -25.59
C LEU A 99 8.00 5.87 -26.17
N LEU A 100 9.01 6.04 -25.31
CA LEU A 100 10.39 6.26 -25.74
C LEU A 100 10.93 5.06 -26.51
N TRP A 101 10.59 3.84 -26.11
CA TRP A 101 10.99 2.63 -26.81
C TRP A 101 10.38 2.56 -28.23
N ILE A 102 9.10 2.91 -28.37
CA ILE A 102 8.44 2.99 -29.68
C ILE A 102 9.08 4.07 -30.55
N LEU A 103 9.32 5.27 -30.01
CA LEU A 103 9.97 6.36 -30.74
C LEU A 103 11.38 5.96 -31.21
N SER A 104 12.15 5.25 -30.37
CA SER A 104 13.46 4.74 -30.74
C SER A 104 13.38 3.73 -31.89
N ALA A 105 12.37 2.85 -31.90
CA ALA A 105 12.17 1.89 -32.98
C ALA A 105 11.80 2.58 -34.30
N VAL A 106 10.92 3.59 -34.25
CA VAL A 106 10.55 4.39 -35.42
C VAL A 106 11.75 5.16 -35.98
N ALA A 107 12.52 5.82 -35.11
CA ALA A 107 13.73 6.55 -35.53
C ALA A 107 14.75 5.62 -36.19
N SER A 108 14.97 4.42 -35.63
CA SER A 108 15.84 3.39 -36.23
C SER A 108 15.35 2.96 -37.61
N GLY A 109 14.05 2.73 -37.78
CA GLY A 109 13.44 2.39 -39.06
C GLY A 109 13.64 3.48 -40.12
N ILE A 110 13.41 4.75 -39.76
CA ILE A 110 13.62 5.88 -40.67
C ILE A 110 15.09 5.97 -41.10
N ILE A 111 16.03 5.87 -40.15
CA ILE A 111 17.47 5.91 -40.44
C ILE A 111 17.84 4.76 -41.40
N SER A 112 17.31 3.56 -41.18
CA SER A 112 17.57 2.41 -42.04
C SER A 112 17.08 2.61 -43.49
N ILE A 113 15.91 3.22 -43.67
CA ILE A 113 15.36 3.52 -45.01
C ILE A 113 16.24 4.57 -45.71
N VAL A 114 16.56 5.66 -45.00
CA VAL A 114 17.40 6.73 -45.55
C VAL A 114 18.80 6.22 -45.93
N LEU A 115 19.40 5.35 -45.11
CA LEU A 115 20.68 4.72 -45.45
C LEU A 115 20.56 3.78 -46.65
N ALA A 116 19.46 3.04 -46.78
CA ALA A 116 19.23 2.14 -47.91
C ALA A 116 19.03 2.90 -49.23
N ASP A 117 18.48 4.12 -49.20
CA ASP A 117 18.36 4.98 -50.39
C ASP A 117 19.69 5.69 -50.75
N LEU A 118 20.66 5.74 -49.83
CA LEU A 118 21.97 6.39 -50.01
C LEU A 118 23.07 5.45 -50.54
N PHE A 119 22.88 4.13 -50.45
CA PHE A 119 23.83 3.09 -50.87
C PHE A 119 23.27 2.27 -52.04
#